data_AF-A0A6A5XXY1-F1
#
_entry.id   AF-A0A6A5XXY1-F1
#
_cell.length_a   1.000
_cell.length_b   1.000
_cell.length_c   1.000
_cell.angle_alpha   90.00
_cell.angle_beta   90.00
_cell.angle_gamma   90.00
#
_symmetry.space_group_name_H-M   'P 1'
#
loop_
_entity.id
_entity.type
_entity.pdbx_description
1 polymer ?
#
loop_
_entity_poly.entity_id
_entity_poly.type
_entity_poly.pdbx_seq_one_letter_code
_entity_poly.pdbx_strand_id
1 'polypeptide(L)'
;MARGEGGQTKVHFKGNEDDFIILVDSAQAVKDWKADSSIPLAQVVSGWKIFVTHKQGNQGILDGASNGALDSEFGTHKEEEVVKIILEKGTVQESENKERQGDTNIANGPAIAH
;
A
#
# COMPACT_ATOMS: atom_id res chain seq x y z
N MET A 1 21.57 12.27 -9.11
CA MET A 1 21.52 10.89 -8.60
C MET A 1 21.04 10.96 -7.16
N ALA A 2 19.84 10.46 -6.88
CA ALA A 2 19.34 10.11 -5.55
C ALA A 2 18.08 9.25 -5.76
N ARG A 3 18.29 7.96 -6.05
CA ARG A 3 17.24 6.94 -5.87
C ARG A 3 17.09 6.80 -4.36
N GLY A 4 16.37 7.72 -3.73
CA GLY A 4 16.09 7.69 -2.31
C GLY A 4 15.15 6.54 -2.00
N GLU A 5 15.64 5.59 -1.20
CA GLU A 5 14.83 4.61 -0.50
C GLU A 5 13.66 5.26 0.24
N GLY A 6 12.51 4.57 0.30
CA GLY A 6 11.58 4.71 1.43
C GLY A 6 10.09 4.89 1.13
N GLY A 7 9.68 5.10 -0.12
CA GLY A 7 8.26 5.13 -0.49
C GLY A 7 7.74 3.74 -0.83
N GLN A 8 7.40 2.90 0.17
CA GLN A 8 6.73 1.64 -0.14
C GLN A 8 5.33 1.94 -0.67
N THR A 9 5.12 1.70 -1.97
CA THR A 9 3.79 1.77 -2.55
C THR A 9 3.03 0.51 -2.13
N LYS A 10 1.91 0.69 -1.44
CA LYS A 10 1.08 -0.41 -1.00
C LYS A 10 -0.30 -0.30 -1.65
N VAL A 11 -0.89 -1.41 -2.07
CA VAL A 11 -2.26 -1.43 -2.58
C VAL A 11 -3.15 -1.97 -1.48
N HIS A 12 -4.07 -1.14 -1.00
CA HIS A 12 -5.04 -1.49 0.03
C HIS A 12 -6.34 -1.95 -0.63
N PHE A 13 -6.77 -3.15 -0.30
CA PHE A 13 -8.06 -3.70 -0.68
C PHE A 13 -8.92 -3.88 0.56
N LYS A 14 -10.06 -3.20 0.58
CA LYS A 14 -11.05 -3.34 1.64
C LYS A 14 -11.96 -4.51 1.29
N GLY A 15 -11.76 -5.63 1.97
CA GLY A 15 -12.63 -6.79 1.89
C GLY A 15 -13.92 -6.59 2.70
N ASN A 16 -14.68 -7.67 2.82
CA ASN A 16 -15.93 -7.70 3.57
C ASN A 16 -15.64 -7.94 5.05
N GLU A 17 -14.88 -8.99 5.33
CA GLU A 17 -14.51 -9.37 6.69
C GLU A 17 -13.16 -8.78 7.10
N ASP A 18 -12.16 -8.78 6.21
CA ASP A 18 -10.80 -8.31 6.49
C ASP A 18 -10.25 -7.38 5.39
N ASP A 19 -9.30 -6.53 5.77
CA ASP A 19 -8.60 -5.64 4.87
C ASP A 19 -7.26 -6.26 4.45
N PHE A 20 -6.99 -6.28 3.15
CA PHE A 20 -5.80 -6.88 2.56
C PHE A 20 -4.89 -5.83 1.94
N ILE A 21 -3.60 -6.03 2.07
CA ILE A 21 -2.58 -5.11 1.58
C ILE A 21 -1.51 -5.91 0.84
N ILE A 22 -1.14 -5.45 -0.35
CA ILE A 22 0.02 -5.97 -1.08
C ILE A 22 1.05 -4.85 -1.27
N LEU A 23 2.31 -5.24 -1.34
CA LEU A 23 3.42 -4.33 -1.62
C LEU A 23 3.75 -4.39 -3.11
N VAL A 24 3.75 -3.23 -3.76
CA VAL A 24 4.10 -3.07 -5.17
C VAL A 24 5.35 -2.21 -5.30
N ASP A 25 6.07 -2.40 -6.39
CA ASP A 25 7.31 -1.67 -6.64
C ASP A 25 7.03 -0.16 -6.82
N SER A 26 5.98 0.18 -7.58
CA SER A 26 5.55 1.55 -7.76
C SER A 26 4.08 1.68 -8.18
N ALA A 27 3.48 2.83 -7.88
CA ALA A 27 2.13 3.17 -8.37
C ALA A 27 2.07 3.23 -9.89
N GLN A 28 3.19 3.59 -10.52
CA GLN A 28 3.35 3.61 -11.96
C GLN A 28 3.27 2.20 -12.55
N ALA A 29 3.99 1.22 -11.98
CA ALA A 29 3.92 -0.17 -12.43
C ALA A 29 2.49 -0.74 -12.38
N VAL A 30 1.68 -0.36 -11.37
CA VAL A 30 0.27 -0.75 -11.31
C VAL A 30 -0.55 -0.11 -12.44
N LYS A 31 -0.30 1.17 -12.77
CA LYS A 31 -0.99 1.85 -13.87
C LYS A 31 -0.62 1.25 -15.23
N ASP A 32 0.66 1.00 -15.46
CA ASP A 32 1.17 0.36 -16.67
C ASP A 32 0.61 -1.06 -16.82
N TRP A 33 0.54 -1.85 -15.73
CA TRP A 33 -0.10 -3.17 -15.75
C TRP A 33 -1.62 -3.11 -16.01
N LYS A 34 -2.31 -2.11 -15.47
CA LYS A 34 -3.73 -1.87 -15.79
C LYS A 34 -3.93 -1.48 -17.25
N ALA A 35 -2.94 -0.84 -17.88
CA ALA A 35 -2.98 -0.48 -19.29
C ALA A 35 -2.59 -1.65 -20.21
N ASP A 36 -1.61 -2.47 -19.80
CA ASP A 36 -1.10 -3.62 -20.55
C ASP A 36 -1.01 -4.87 -19.66
N SER A 37 -1.95 -5.79 -19.85
CA SER A 37 -2.00 -7.06 -19.11
C SER A 37 -0.97 -8.09 -19.57
N SER A 38 -0.07 -7.77 -20.50
CA SER A 38 1.05 -8.65 -20.90
C SER A 38 2.23 -8.55 -19.93
N ILE A 39 2.24 -7.52 -19.06
CA ILE A 39 3.27 -7.35 -18.04
C ILE A 39 3.05 -8.41 -16.93
N PRO A 40 4.07 -9.21 -16.61
CA PRO A 40 3.95 -10.21 -15.55
C PRO A 40 3.79 -9.54 -14.19
N LEU A 41 2.82 -10.00 -13.41
CA LEU A 41 2.56 -9.52 -12.04
C LEU A 41 3.83 -9.53 -11.18
N ALA A 42 4.69 -10.53 -11.36
CA ALA A 42 5.97 -10.66 -10.66
C ALA A 42 6.91 -9.44 -10.83
N GLN A 43 6.75 -8.64 -11.88
CA GLN A 43 7.51 -7.39 -12.05
C GLN A 43 6.83 -6.16 -11.43
N VAL A 44 5.56 -6.28 -11.07
CA VAL A 44 4.74 -5.20 -10.49
C VAL A 44 4.69 -5.29 -8.98
N VAL A 45 4.53 -6.50 -8.44
CA VAL A 45 4.58 -6.76 -6.99
C VAL A 45 6.02 -6.90 -6.51
N SER A 46 6.33 -6.26 -5.37
CA SER A 46 7.64 -6.40 -4.72
C SER A 46 7.84 -7.79 -4.10
N GLY A 47 6.74 -8.53 -3.91
CA GLY A 47 6.75 -9.92 -3.47
C GLY A 47 5.34 -10.48 -3.44
N TRP A 48 5.24 -11.80 -3.43
CA TRP A 48 3.98 -12.55 -3.45
C TRP A 48 3.27 -12.59 -2.09
N LYS A 49 3.71 -11.77 -1.14
CA LYS A 49 3.21 -11.80 0.23
C LYS A 49 2.00 -10.90 0.37
N ILE A 50 0.84 -11.52 0.63
CA ILE A 50 -0.39 -10.81 0.96
C ILE A 50 -0.41 -10.56 2.47
N PHE A 51 -0.61 -9.30 2.84
CA PHE A 51 -0.75 -8.89 4.23
C PHE A 51 -2.21 -8.65 4.57
N VAL A 52 -2.59 -8.94 5.80
CA VAL A 52 -3.91 -8.61 6.36
C VAL A 52 -3.70 -7.65 7.53
N THR A 53 -4.57 -6.65 7.65
CA THR A 53 -4.47 -5.65 8.74
C THR A 53 -5.52 -5.83 9.83
N HIS A 54 -6.40 -6.85 9.76
CA HIS A 54 -7.40 -7.16 10.79
C HIS A 54 -8.20 -5.93 11.28
N LYS A 55 -8.58 -5.04 10.34
CA LYS A 55 -9.26 -3.75 10.62
C LYS A 55 -8.49 -2.76 11.52
N GLN A 56 -7.20 -2.97 11.76
CA GLN A 56 -6.33 -2.03 12.49
C GLN A 56 -5.86 -0.83 11.65
N GLY A 57 -6.30 -0.75 10.39
CA GLY A 57 -6.00 0.36 9.49
C GLY A 57 -4.57 0.35 8.95
N ASN A 58 -4.26 1.35 8.12
CA ASN A 58 -3.08 1.37 7.24
C ASN A 58 -1.69 1.46 7.94
N GLN A 59 -1.67 1.62 9.27
CA GLN A 59 -0.46 1.71 10.12
C GLN A 59 -0.43 0.64 11.23
N GLY A 60 -1.34 -0.34 11.19
CA GLY A 60 -1.35 -1.47 12.11
C GLY A 60 -0.25 -2.49 11.81
N ILE A 61 -0.22 -3.54 12.62
CA ILE A 61 0.65 -4.69 12.37
C ILE A 61 0.15 -5.39 11.11
N LEU A 62 1.02 -5.51 10.12
CA LEU A 62 0.77 -6.27 8.90
C LEU A 62 1.09 -7.73 9.20
N ASP A 63 0.06 -8.58 9.28
CA ASP A 63 0.26 -10.02 9.42
C ASP A 63 0.13 -10.72 8.06
N GLY A 64 0.66 -11.93 7.95
CA GLY A 64 0.53 -12.71 6.72
C GLY A 64 -0.90 -13.22 6.58
N ALA A 65 -1.54 -12.98 5.43
CA ALA A 65 -2.85 -13.55 5.18
C ALA A 65 -2.76 -15.09 5.20
N SER A 66 -3.61 -15.72 6.01
CA SER A 66 -3.74 -17.18 6.03
C SER A 66 -4.58 -17.66 4.86
N ASN A 67 -4.31 -18.87 4.35
CA ASN A 67 -5.08 -19.46 3.24
C ASN A 67 -6.59 -19.47 3.49
N GLY A 68 -7.03 -19.68 4.73
CA GLY A 68 -8.45 -19.64 5.10
C GLY A 68 -9.07 -18.25 4.99
N ALA A 69 -8.32 -17.19 5.28
CA ALA A 69 -8.78 -15.82 5.11
C ALA A 69 -8.89 -15.45 3.63
N LEU A 70 -7.93 -15.90 2.81
CA LEU A 70 -7.96 -15.72 1.36
C LEU A 70 -9.16 -16.45 0.72
N ASP A 71 -9.41 -17.69 1.12
CA ASP A 71 -10.53 -18.48 0.62
C ASP A 71 -11.89 -17.88 1.03
N SER A 72 -12.01 -17.38 2.26
CA SER A 72 -13.26 -16.78 2.75
C SER A 72 -13.60 -15.46 2.03
N GLU A 73 -12.59 -14.66 1.70
CA GLU A 73 -12.79 -13.31 1.13
C GLU A 73 -12.76 -13.30 -0.41
N PHE A 74 -11.87 -14.09 -1.01
CA PHE A 74 -11.69 -14.14 -2.47
C PHE A 74 -12.28 -15.40 -3.10
N GLY A 75 -12.64 -16.43 -2.32
CA GLY A 75 -13.06 -17.74 -2.84
C GLY A 75 -11.92 -18.55 -3.47
N THR A 76 -10.67 -18.10 -3.30
CA THR A 76 -9.47 -18.73 -3.84
C THR A 76 -8.30 -18.53 -2.89
N HIS A 77 -7.49 -19.57 -2.72
CA HIS A 77 -6.24 -19.51 -1.97
C HIS A 77 -5.03 -19.29 -2.88
N LYS A 78 -5.25 -19.08 -4.19
CA LYS A 78 -4.16 -18.80 -5.14
C LYS A 78 -3.72 -17.36 -5.02
N GLU A 79 -2.49 -17.17 -4.55
CA GLU A 79 -1.85 -15.86 -4.38
C GLU A 79 -1.91 -15.03 -5.66
N GLU A 80 -1.71 -15.65 -6.83
CA GLU A 80 -1.82 -15.03 -8.16
C GLU A 80 -3.17 -14.38 -8.42
N GLU A 81 -4.26 -15.10 -8.15
CA GLU A 81 -5.61 -14.59 -8.41
C GLU A 81 -5.99 -13.52 -7.41
N VAL A 82 -5.64 -13.72 -6.13
CA VAL A 82 -5.84 -12.73 -5.07
C VAL A 82 -5.13 -11.42 -5.41
N VAL A 83 -3.85 -11.48 -5.76
CA VAL A 83 -3.04 -10.30 -6.11
C VAL A 83 -3.66 -9.56 -7.29
N LYS A 84 -4.13 -10.29 -8.32
CA LYS A 84 -4.82 -9.70 -9.46
C LYS A 84 -6.09 -8.95 -9.05
N ILE A 85 -6.94 -9.56 -8.22
CA ILE A 85 -8.18 -8.93 -7.72
C ILE A 85 -7.85 -7.68 -6.91
N ILE A 86 -6.85 -7.75 -6.03
CA ILE A 86 -6.40 -6.62 -5.21
C ILE A 86 -5.82 -5.50 -6.08
N LEU A 87 -5.09 -5.82 -7.16
CA LEU A 87 -4.60 -4.80 -8.11
C LEU A 87 -5.75 -4.12 -8.87
N GLU A 88 -6.74 -4.90 -9.33
CA GLU A 88 -7.88 -4.37 -10.08
C GLU A 88 -8.79 -3.51 -9.21
N LYS A 89 -9.21 -4.03 -8.05
CA LYS A 89 -10.21 -3.40 -7.16
C LYS A 89 -9.62 -2.59 -6.02
N GLY A 90 -8.36 -2.81 -5.69
CA GLY A 90 -7.69 -2.12 -4.59
C GLY A 90 -7.30 -0.70 -4.94
N THR A 91 -7.05 0.07 -3.89
CA THR A 91 -6.64 1.46 -3.97
C THR A 91 -5.14 1.55 -3.74
N VAL A 92 -4.43 2.12 -4.70
CA VAL A 92 -2.99 2.39 -4.55
C VAL A 92 -2.83 3.48 -3.50
N GLN A 93 -2.11 3.15 -2.44
CA GLN A 93 -1.73 4.03 -1.35
C GLN A 93 -0.22 4.22 -1.43
N GLU A 94 0.17 5.36 -1.98
CA GLU A 94 1.54 5.81 -1.91
C GLU A 94 1.76 6.28 -0.47
N SER A 95 2.45 5.47 0.34
CA SER A 95 3.02 5.96 1.59
C SER A 95 4.20 6.84 1.23
N GLU A 96 3.92 8.02 0.67
CA GLU A 96 4.80 9.14 0.91
C GLU A 96 4.78 9.30 2.43
N ASN A 97 5.92 9.03 3.07
CA ASN A 97 6.30 9.79 4.24
C ASN A 97 6.33 11.24 3.76
N LYS A 98 5.16 11.84 3.58
CA LYS A 98 4.98 13.27 3.59
C LYS A 98 5.36 13.57 5.01
N GLU A 99 6.68 13.72 5.21
CA GLU A 99 7.27 14.45 6.29
C GLU A 99 6.24 15.49 6.58
N ARG A 100 5.59 15.32 7.73
CA ARG A 100 4.62 16.27 8.19
C ARG A 100 5.46 17.52 8.21
N GLN A 101 5.32 18.34 7.17
CA GLN A 101 5.68 19.72 7.17
C GLN A 101 4.73 20.21 8.24
N GLY A 102 5.13 19.98 9.49
CA GLY A 102 4.63 20.72 10.61
C GLY A 102 5.01 22.09 10.18
N ASP A 103 4.02 22.84 9.71
CA ASP A 103 4.07 24.27 9.70
C ASP A 103 4.48 24.63 11.13
N THR A 104 5.79 24.70 11.35
CA THR A 104 6.40 25.22 12.55
C THR A 104 5.74 26.57 12.67
N ASN A 105 4.85 26.70 13.64
CA ASN A 105 4.42 28.00 14.11
C ASN A 105 5.69 28.64 14.70
N ILE A 106 6.50 29.23 13.82
CA ILE A 106 7.67 30.04 14.16
C ILE A 106 7.10 31.18 14.99
N ALA A 107 7.39 31.08 16.28
CA ALA A 107 7.07 32.06 17.29
C ALA A 107 7.68 33.41 16.90
N ASN A 108 6.93 34.22 16.16
CA ASN A 108 7.18 35.65 16.07
C ASN A 108 6.67 36.30 17.36
N GLY A 109 7.43 36.14 18.45
CA GLY A 109 7.33 37.05 19.57
C GLY A 109 7.97 38.38 19.16
N PRO A 110 7.24 39.52 19.20
CA PRO A 110 7.89 40.81 18.99
C PRO A 110 8.73 41.13 20.23
N ALA A 111 10.05 41.18 20.03
CA ALA A 111 10.94 41.89 20.92
C ALA A 111 10.53 43.37 20.92
N ILE A 112 9.79 43.80 21.94
CA ILE A 112 9.59 45.22 22.22
C ILE A 112 10.71 45.62 23.17
N ALA A 113 11.76 46.19 22.60
CA ALA A 113 12.67 47.06 23.32
C ALA A 113 12.07 48.47 23.32
N HIS A 114 11.62 48.95 24.48
CA HIS A 114 11.74 50.34 24.92
C HIS A 114 11.49 50.46 26.43
#